data_AF-A0AA46TWJ4-F1
#
_entry.id   AF-A0AA46TWJ4-F1
#
_cell.length_a   1.000
_cell.length_b   1.000
_cell.length_c   1.000
_cell.angle_alpha   90.00
_cell.angle_beta   90.00
_cell.angle_gamma   90.00
#
_symmetry.space_group_name_H-M   'P 1'
#
loop_
_entity.id
_entity.type
_entity.pdbx_description
1 polymer ?
#
loop_
_entity_poly.entity_id
_entity_poly.type
_entity_poly.pdbx_seq_one_letter_code
_entity_poly.pdbx_strand_id
1 'polypeptide(L)'
;MDYKALSQEVGKSVSTLKRWKRKIEELSDYNFEESTIRIGRGRNYQKIPVFTSHEVEKFKEVGLAIEDLGQDEAIRKVWGDKIPSQKALYLQVKNIARALTKHREDVKGQLSILESENSFLRREIRNLEKEMDSLKESQHKKRRLFK
;
A
#
# COMPACT_ATOMS: atom_id res chain seq x y z
N MET A 1 -9.96 10.03 34.21
CA MET A 1 -9.43 11.41 34.13
C MET A 1 -10.14 12.16 33.01
N ASP A 2 -10.39 13.47 33.17
CA ASP A 2 -11.01 14.28 32.11
C ASP A 2 -9.94 14.83 31.13
N TYR A 3 -10.37 15.53 30.09
CA TYR A 3 -9.45 16.17 29.14
C TYR A 3 -8.54 17.22 29.76
N LYS A 4 -8.96 17.88 30.85
CA LYS A 4 -8.17 18.93 31.49
C LYS A 4 -6.98 18.31 32.23
N ALA A 5 -7.24 17.25 32.99
CA ALA A 5 -6.21 16.45 33.64
C ALA A 5 -5.27 15.80 32.61
N LEU A 6 -5.82 15.21 31.54
CA LEU A 6 -5.02 14.64 30.44
C LEU A 6 -4.09 15.69 29.80
N SER A 7 -4.59 16.92 29.59
CA SER A 7 -3.81 18.02 29.02
C SER A 7 -2.63 18.44 29.90
N GLN A 8 -2.83 18.46 31.22
CA GLN A 8 -1.74 18.76 32.18
C GLN A 8 -0.69 17.64 32.20
N GLU A 9 -1.13 16.38 32.20
CA GLU A 9 -0.24 15.22 32.23
C GLU A 9 0.59 15.06 30.94
N VAL A 10 -0.05 15.21 29.78
CA VAL A 10 0.59 14.98 28.47
C VAL A 10 1.34 16.24 27.98
N GLY A 11 1.08 17.41 28.57
CA GLY A 11 1.69 18.67 28.15
C GLY A 11 1.25 19.15 26.76
N LYS A 12 0.07 18.72 26.30
CA LYS A 12 -0.51 19.12 24.99
C LYS A 12 -1.87 19.76 25.19
N SER A 13 -2.26 20.64 24.25
CA SER A 13 -3.54 21.35 24.34
C SER A 13 -4.73 20.37 24.26
N VAL A 14 -5.82 20.70 24.95
CA VAL A 14 -7.07 19.92 24.90
C VAL A 14 -7.56 19.72 23.47
N SER A 15 -7.42 20.74 22.60
CA SER A 15 -7.80 20.65 21.19
C SER A 15 -6.96 19.63 20.42
N THR A 16 -5.64 19.59 20.69
CA THR A 16 -4.73 18.59 20.11
C THR A 16 -5.14 17.19 20.55
N LEU A 17 -5.39 16.98 21.83
CA LEU A 17 -5.77 15.69 22.39
C LEU A 17 -7.13 15.21 21.85
N LYS A 18 -8.11 16.11 21.67
CA LYS A 18 -9.38 15.79 21.00
C LYS A 18 -9.17 15.33 19.57
N ARG A 19 -8.26 16.00 18.84
CA ARG A 19 -7.91 15.60 17.46
C ARG A 19 -7.25 14.23 17.44
N TRP A 20 -6.32 13.97 18.35
CA TRP A 20 -5.65 12.66 18.47
C TRP A 20 -6.63 11.56 18.87
N LYS A 21 -7.51 11.78 19.85
CA LYS A 21 -8.58 10.82 20.21
C LYS A 21 -9.37 10.39 18.98
N ARG A 22 -9.89 11.36 18.21
CA ARG A 22 -10.64 11.07 16.98
C ARG A 22 -9.81 10.25 15.99
N LYS A 23 -8.53 10.60 15.82
CA LYS A 23 -7.65 9.90 14.90
C LYS A 23 -7.32 8.47 15.36
N ILE A 24 -7.20 8.25 16.67
CA ILE A 24 -7.05 6.92 17.26
C ILE A 24 -8.30 6.07 16.98
N GLU A 25 -9.50 6.61 17.19
CA GLU A 25 -10.77 5.90 16.89
C GLU A 25 -10.97 5.63 15.38
N GLU A 26 -10.36 6.44 14.51
CA GLU A 26 -10.36 6.24 13.06
C GLU A 26 -9.34 5.18 12.60
N LEU A 27 -8.12 5.25 13.13
CA LEU A 27 -6.96 4.48 12.69
C LEU A 27 -6.74 3.18 13.45
N SER A 28 -7.34 3.01 14.61
CA SER A 28 -7.27 1.79 15.42
C SER A 28 -8.69 1.26 15.69
N ASP A 29 -8.79 0.03 16.17
CA ASP A 29 -10.07 -0.52 16.65
C ASP A 29 -10.39 -0.13 18.11
N TYR A 30 -9.69 0.88 18.64
CA TYR A 30 -9.87 1.33 20.02
C TYR A 30 -10.99 2.38 20.13
N ASN A 31 -11.92 2.16 21.07
CA ASN A 31 -12.97 3.12 21.42
C ASN A 31 -12.79 3.56 22.87
N PHE A 32 -12.72 4.87 23.11
CA PHE A 32 -12.55 5.40 24.45
C PHE A 32 -13.85 5.32 25.25
N GLU A 33 -13.74 5.04 26.54
CA GLU A 33 -14.90 5.05 27.43
C GLU A 33 -15.44 6.47 27.63
N GLU A 34 -16.77 6.60 27.64
CA GLU A 34 -17.46 7.86 27.87
C GLU A 34 -18.38 7.74 29.08
N SER A 35 -18.21 8.62 30.06
CA SER A 35 -19.13 8.78 31.18
C SER A 35 -20.28 9.71 30.80
N THR A 36 -21.49 9.38 31.26
CA THR A 36 -22.66 10.23 31.05
C THR A 36 -22.89 11.11 32.26
N ILE A 37 -22.75 12.43 32.07
CA ILE A 37 -22.95 13.44 33.10
C ILE A 37 -24.24 14.19 32.82
N ARG A 38 -25.08 14.37 33.85
CA ARG A 38 -26.29 15.18 33.74
C ARG A 38 -25.95 16.65 33.65
N ILE A 39 -26.51 17.36 32.67
CA ILE A 39 -26.27 18.79 32.48
C ILE A 39 -27.59 19.54 32.60
N GLY A 40 -27.67 20.42 33.62
CA GLY A 40 -28.80 21.30 33.84
C GLY A 40 -30.07 20.61 34.35
N ARG A 41 -31.23 21.24 34.10
CA ARG A 41 -32.56 20.74 34.52
C ARG A 41 -33.16 19.87 33.41
N GLY A 42 -33.91 18.83 33.78
CA GLY A 42 -34.58 17.91 32.85
C GLY A 42 -33.77 16.64 32.51
N ARG A 43 -34.00 16.07 31.32
CA ARG A 43 -33.38 14.83 30.79
C ARG A 43 -32.17 15.08 29.89
N ASN A 44 -31.42 16.16 30.16
CA ASN A 44 -30.24 16.52 29.38
C ASN A 44 -29.00 15.84 29.96
N TYR A 45 -28.37 15.00 29.15
CA TYR A 45 -27.17 14.25 29.50
C TYR A 45 -26.10 14.48 28.44
N GLN A 46 -24.86 14.67 28.87
CA GLN A 46 -23.70 14.77 28.00
C GLN A 46 -22.76 13.60 28.25
N LYS A 47 -22.31 12.97 27.17
CA LYS A 47 -21.22 12.00 27.22
C LYS A 47 -19.89 12.73 27.20
N ILE A 48 -19.02 12.40 28.16
CA ILE A 48 -17.68 12.98 28.28
C ILE A 48 -16.69 11.82 28.35
N PRO A 49 -15.67 11.80 27.48
CA PRO A 49 -14.60 10.81 27.54
C PRO A 49 -13.90 10.81 28.90
N VAL A 50 -13.66 9.62 29.44
CA VAL A 50 -12.90 9.42 30.67
C VAL A 50 -11.69 8.58 30.36
N PHE A 51 -10.51 9.14 30.63
CA PHE A 51 -9.24 8.50 30.32
C PHE A 51 -8.68 7.74 31.52
N THR A 52 -8.21 6.53 31.30
CA THR A 52 -7.45 5.69 32.23
C THR A 52 -5.99 6.14 32.29
N SER A 53 -5.27 5.76 33.36
CA SER A 53 -3.83 6.07 33.47
C SER A 53 -3.03 5.44 32.33
N HIS A 54 -3.42 4.26 31.87
CA HIS A 54 -2.77 3.59 30.74
C HIS A 54 -2.96 4.36 29.41
N GLU A 55 -4.14 4.92 29.16
CA GLU A 55 -4.35 5.77 27.99
C GLU A 55 -3.50 7.06 28.05
N VAL A 56 -3.31 7.62 29.24
CA VAL A 56 -2.44 8.79 29.43
C VAL A 56 -1.00 8.47 29.03
N GLU A 57 -0.47 7.31 29.44
CA GLU A 57 0.86 6.85 29.06
C GLU A 57 0.98 6.70 27.53
N LYS A 58 -0.01 6.07 26.89
CA LYS A 58 -0.04 5.97 25.43
C LYS A 58 -0.10 7.34 24.74
N PHE A 59 -0.83 8.31 25.30
CA PHE A 59 -0.84 9.68 24.77
C PHE A 59 0.53 10.36 24.89
N LYS A 60 1.29 10.08 25.96
CA LYS A 60 2.68 10.53 26.11
C LYS A 60 3.58 9.87 25.05
N GLU A 61 3.46 8.56 24.85
CA GLU A 61 4.22 7.82 23.83
C GLU A 61 3.97 8.35 22.41
N VAL A 62 2.71 8.62 22.04
CA VAL A 62 2.41 9.24 20.75
C VAL A 62 2.97 10.66 20.66
N GLY A 63 2.90 11.43 21.74
CA GLY A 63 3.51 12.77 21.77
C GLY A 63 5.00 12.76 21.46
N LEU A 64 5.73 11.74 21.91
CA LEU A 64 7.16 11.55 21.62
C LEU A 64 7.38 11.04 20.19
N ALA A 65 6.58 10.06 19.75
CA ALA A 65 6.75 9.43 18.44
C ALA A 65 6.32 10.32 17.25
N ILE A 66 5.52 11.36 17.48
CA ILE A 66 5.01 12.26 16.44
C ILE A 66 6.12 13.04 15.75
N GLU A 67 7.17 13.41 16.48
CA GLU A 67 8.27 14.21 15.93
C GLU A 67 9.05 13.42 14.87
N ASP A 68 9.20 12.10 15.07
CA ASP A 68 9.98 11.23 14.18
C ASP A 68 9.14 10.59 13.06
N LEU A 69 7.91 10.15 13.38
CA LEU A 69 7.10 9.30 12.49
C LEU A 69 5.92 10.04 11.85
N GLY A 70 5.56 11.22 12.36
CA GLY A 70 4.31 11.89 12.04
C GLY A 70 3.11 11.28 12.78
N GLN A 71 1.97 12.00 12.74
CA GLN A 71 0.81 11.72 13.60
C GLN A 71 0.18 10.34 13.41
N ASP A 72 -0.08 9.95 12.16
CA ASP A 72 -0.84 8.74 11.88
C ASP A 72 0.00 7.48 12.16
N GLU A 73 1.29 7.49 11.80
CA GLU A 73 2.22 6.39 12.09
C GLU A 73 2.53 6.26 13.59
N ALA A 74 2.70 7.38 14.30
CA ALA A 74 2.86 7.36 15.75
C ALA A 74 1.63 6.71 16.43
N ILE A 75 0.43 7.06 15.99
CA ILE A 75 -0.81 6.47 16.51
C ILE A 75 -0.88 4.98 16.20
N ARG A 76 -0.60 4.55 14.97
CA ARG A 76 -0.57 3.13 14.60
C ARG A 76 0.45 2.34 15.41
N LYS A 77 1.61 2.93 15.71
CA LYS A 77 2.67 2.30 16.50
C LYS A 77 2.23 2.03 17.96
N VAL A 78 1.49 2.96 18.57
CA VAL A 78 1.14 2.87 20.00
C VAL A 78 -0.22 2.21 20.24
N TRP A 79 -1.22 2.49 19.40
CA TRP A 79 -2.58 1.96 19.53
C TRP A 79 -2.89 0.79 18.60
N GLY A 80 -1.99 0.47 17.67
CA GLY A 80 -2.21 -0.52 16.63
C GLY A 80 -2.93 0.06 15.42
N ASP A 81 -2.86 -0.67 14.31
CA ASP A 81 -3.62 -0.35 13.10
C ASP A 81 -4.99 -1.04 13.17
N LYS A 82 -5.97 -0.41 12.52
CA LYS A 82 -7.31 -0.95 12.42
C LYS A 82 -7.27 -2.25 11.64
N ILE A 83 -7.76 -3.34 12.24
CA ILE A 83 -7.77 -4.63 11.58
C ILE A 83 -8.85 -4.56 10.49
N PRO A 84 -8.49 -4.73 9.21
CA PRO A 84 -9.49 -4.76 8.15
C PRO A 84 -10.47 -5.88 8.43
N SER A 85 -11.77 -5.59 8.30
CA SER A 85 -12.78 -6.65 8.41
C SER A 85 -12.45 -7.82 7.47
N GLN A 86 -12.79 -9.05 7.85
CA GLN A 86 -12.57 -10.23 7.00
C GLN A 86 -13.13 -10.05 5.58
N LYS A 87 -14.28 -9.35 5.46
CA LYS A 87 -14.88 -8.99 4.17
C LYS A 87 -14.01 -8.05 3.34
N ALA A 88 -13.41 -7.03 3.97
CA ALA A 88 -12.50 -6.10 3.30
C ALA A 88 -11.23 -6.82 2.84
N LEU A 89 -10.64 -7.65 3.70
CA LEU A 89 -9.46 -8.44 3.38
C LEU A 89 -9.74 -9.41 2.21
N TYR A 90 -10.86 -10.13 2.26
CA TYR A 90 -11.30 -11.01 1.20
C TYR A 90 -11.43 -10.27 -0.14
N LEU A 91 -12.03 -9.08 -0.14
CA LEU A 91 -12.19 -8.28 -1.36
C LEU A 91 -10.84 -7.83 -1.92
N GLN A 92 -9.90 -7.42 -1.06
CA GLN A 92 -8.53 -7.07 -1.48
C GLN A 92 -7.82 -8.27 -2.10
N VAL A 93 -7.82 -9.42 -1.42
CA VAL A 93 -7.22 -10.68 -1.94
C VAL A 93 -7.83 -11.07 -3.29
N LYS A 94 -9.17 -10.98 -3.41
CA LYS A 94 -9.88 -11.28 -4.66
C LYS A 94 -9.48 -10.33 -5.80
N ASN A 95 -9.30 -9.05 -5.51
CA ASN A 95 -8.88 -8.08 -6.51
C ASN A 95 -7.42 -8.30 -6.94
N ILE A 96 -6.53 -8.61 -5.99
CA ILE A 96 -5.13 -8.97 -6.26
C ILE A 96 -5.08 -10.22 -7.15
N ALA A 97 -5.83 -11.27 -6.81
CA ALA A 97 -5.89 -12.49 -7.61
C ALA A 97 -6.33 -12.23 -9.06
N ARG A 98 -7.36 -11.38 -9.26
CA ARG A 98 -7.81 -10.97 -10.60
C ARG A 98 -6.73 -10.21 -11.37
N ALA A 99 -6.04 -9.28 -10.71
CA ALA A 99 -4.96 -8.52 -11.34
C ALA A 99 -3.80 -9.44 -11.76
N LEU A 100 -3.40 -10.37 -10.88
CA LEU A 100 -2.35 -11.34 -11.18
C LEU A 100 -2.72 -12.25 -12.35
N THR A 101 -3.96 -12.74 -12.42
CA THR A 101 -4.42 -13.53 -13.57
C THR A 101 -4.33 -12.74 -14.87
N LYS A 102 -4.79 -11.48 -14.87
CA LYS A 102 -4.71 -10.61 -16.05
C LYS A 102 -3.26 -10.36 -16.49
N HIS A 103 -2.37 -10.08 -15.54
CA HIS A 103 -0.95 -9.89 -15.83
C HIS A 103 -0.30 -11.16 -16.38
N ARG A 104 -0.65 -12.32 -15.84
CA ARG A 104 -0.16 -13.61 -16.34
C ARG A 104 -0.59 -13.85 -17.79
N GLU A 105 -1.83 -13.55 -18.13
CA GLU A 105 -2.35 -13.70 -19.50
C GLU A 105 -1.66 -12.74 -20.47
N ASP A 106 -1.47 -11.48 -20.07
CA ASP A 106 -0.75 -10.48 -20.87
C ASP A 106 0.70 -10.89 -21.15
N VAL A 107 1.44 -11.29 -20.09
CA VAL A 107 2.81 -11.80 -20.23
C VAL A 107 2.86 -13.02 -21.14
N LYS A 108 1.91 -13.96 -21.01
CA LYS A 108 1.82 -15.13 -21.89
C LYS A 108 1.58 -14.73 -23.35
N GLY A 109 0.73 -13.73 -23.60
CA GLY A 109 0.48 -13.19 -24.93
C GLY A 109 1.73 -12.58 -25.54
N GLN A 110 2.43 -11.72 -24.78
CA GLN A 110 3.69 -11.11 -25.22
C GLN A 110 4.76 -12.15 -25.52
N LEU A 111 4.88 -13.19 -24.68
CA LEU A 111 5.82 -14.30 -24.91
C LEU A 111 5.52 -15.00 -26.24
N SER A 112 4.25 -15.32 -26.52
CA SER A 112 3.84 -15.98 -27.77
C SER A 112 4.14 -15.13 -29.01
N ILE A 113 4.01 -13.80 -28.91
CA ILE A 113 4.38 -12.87 -29.99
C ILE A 113 5.89 -12.91 -30.23
N LEU A 114 6.68 -12.76 -29.16
CA LEU A 114 8.14 -12.79 -29.24
C LEU A 114 8.67 -14.12 -29.79
N GLU A 115 8.07 -15.25 -29.40
CA GLU A 115 8.42 -16.57 -29.95
C GLU A 115 8.16 -16.63 -31.46
N SER A 116 7.02 -16.09 -31.90
CA SER A 116 6.65 -16.04 -33.32
C SER A 116 7.62 -15.16 -34.12
N GLU A 117 7.92 -13.96 -33.62
CA GLU A 117 8.88 -13.04 -34.24
C GLU A 117 10.29 -13.63 -34.31
N ASN A 118 10.75 -14.26 -33.24
CA ASN A 118 12.07 -14.91 -33.19
C ASN A 118 12.14 -16.06 -34.21
N SER A 119 11.06 -16.86 -34.33
CA SER A 119 10.99 -17.93 -35.34
C SER A 119 11.06 -17.39 -36.78
N PHE A 120 10.40 -16.25 -37.02
CA PHE A 120 10.41 -15.56 -38.31
C PHE A 120 11.81 -15.03 -38.64
N LEU A 121 12.41 -14.27 -37.73
CA LEU A 121 13.75 -13.71 -37.90
C LEU A 121 14.80 -14.81 -38.13
N ARG A 122 14.71 -15.94 -37.41
CA ARG A 122 15.59 -17.10 -37.65
C ARG A 122 15.43 -17.70 -39.04
N ARG A 123 14.22 -17.70 -39.58
CA ARG A 123 13.98 -18.15 -40.95
C ARG A 123 14.60 -17.19 -41.95
N GLU A 124 14.42 -15.90 -41.73
CA GLU A 124 14.93 -14.86 -42.62
C GLU A 124 16.46 -14.84 -42.65
N ILE A 125 17.12 -14.94 -41.49
CA ILE A 125 18.58 -15.06 -41.40
C ILE A 125 19.08 -16.25 -42.23
N ARG A 126 18.45 -17.43 -42.10
CA ARG A 126 18.84 -18.61 -42.88
C ARG A 126 18.65 -18.44 -44.39
N ASN A 127 17.63 -17.69 -44.81
CA ASN A 127 17.40 -17.40 -46.23
C ASN A 127 18.49 -16.48 -46.76
N LEU A 128 18.80 -15.40 -46.02
CA LEU A 128 19.87 -14.46 -46.38
C LEU A 128 21.25 -15.13 -46.41
N GLU A 129 21.54 -16.04 -45.47
CA GLU A 129 22.77 -16.84 -45.47
C GLU A 129 22.90 -17.66 -46.77
N LYS A 130 21.84 -18.34 -47.19
CA LYS A 130 21.82 -19.11 -48.46
C LYS A 130 22.01 -18.22 -49.68
N GLU A 131 21.33 -17.07 -49.73
CA GLU A 131 21.48 -16.12 -50.82
C GLU A 131 22.93 -15.62 -50.90
N MET A 132 23.53 -15.27 -49.76
CA MET A 132 24.91 -14.83 -49.69
C MET A 132 25.90 -15.89 -50.16
N ASP A 133 25.70 -17.16 -49.79
CA ASP A 133 26.54 -18.26 -50.25
C ASP A 133 26.42 -18.50 -51.77
N SER A 134 25.20 -18.45 -52.31
CA SER A 134 24.97 -18.55 -53.75
C SER A 134 25.65 -17.42 -54.54
N LEU A 135 25.63 -16.20 -54.00
CA LEU A 135 26.31 -15.03 -54.58
C LEU A 135 27.83 -15.20 -54.55
N LYS A 136 28.40 -15.66 -53.43
CA LYS A 136 29.83 -15.96 -53.31
C LYS A 136 30.28 -17.00 -54.33
N GLU A 137 29.53 -18.09 -54.49
CA GLU A 137 29.81 -19.12 -55.49
C GLU A 137 29.77 -18.54 -56.91
N SER A 138 28.75 -17.74 -57.22
CA SER A 138 28.59 -17.12 -58.55
C SER A 138 29.76 -16.17 -58.86
N GLN A 139 30.23 -15.38 -57.88
CA GLN A 139 31.38 -14.52 -58.02
C GLN A 139 32.68 -15.32 -58.20
N HIS A 140 32.85 -16.41 -57.46
CA HIS A 140 34.01 -17.29 -57.61
C HIS A 140 34.09 -17.92 -58.99
N LYS A 141 32.95 -18.38 -59.54
CA LYS A 141 32.85 -18.91 -60.90
C LYS A 141 33.19 -17.85 -61.95
N LYS A 142 32.63 -16.64 -61.83
CA LYS A 142 32.97 -15.51 -62.72
C LYS A 142 34.47 -15.21 -62.70
N ARG A 143 35.09 -15.11 -61.52
CA ARG A 143 36.54 -14.84 -61.39
C ARG A 143 37.44 -15.90 -62.03
N ARG A 144 36.99 -17.16 -62.14
CA ARG A 144 37.73 -18.24 -62.83
C ARG A 144 37.60 -18.19 -64.35
N LEU A 145 36.52 -17.59 -64.87
CA LEU A 145 36.29 -17.46 -66.32
C LEU A 145 37.09 -16.31 -66.96
N PHE A 146 37.58 -15.37 -66.15
CA PHE A 146 38.35 -14.19 -66.59
C PHE A 146 39.84 -14.26 -66.18
N LYS A 147 40.35 -15.46 -65.85
CA LYS A 147 41.78 -15.75 -65.64
C LYS A 147 42.24 -16.73 -66.71
#